data_AF-A0A7K9HWY6-F1
#
_entry.id   AF-A0A7K9HWY6-F1
#
_cell.length_a   1.000
_cell.length_b   1.000
_cell.length_c   1.000
_cell.angle_alpha   90.00
_cell.angle_beta   90.00
_cell.angle_gamma   90.00
#
_symmetry.space_group_name_H-M   'P 1'
#
loop_
_entity.id
_entity.type
_entity.pdbx_description
1 polymer ?
#
loop_
_entity_poly.entity_id
_entity_poly.type
_entity_poly.pdbx_seq_one_letter_code
_entity_poly.pdbx_strand_id
1 'polypeptide(L)'
;WHLQGLLLALQVLASNRHTYDTVAQHLIITISPAPDGEPPYQGEFLVGNRNVEELLPEATQELFLQATAGVWDQDDLHIINITSALDRGGRVPLPIQGHKEGVYVKVGSHGAFSACLLSAASPQSRFRCSLGHQPLANCYDTFSPHFTIHWCNLSLLQVLPSPTAPGPMWGSGVLEEGGDFQPPTEVTPQDFLPGFLVTLLVPLLVALLLCLLLGYLMC
;
A
#
# COMPACT_ATOMS: atom_id res chain seq x y z
N TRP A 1 12.12 -26.42 -17.95
CA TRP A 1 11.92 -25.47 -19.06
C TRP A 1 10.99 -24.37 -18.55
N HIS A 2 11.60 -23.20 -18.35
CA HIS A 2 11.08 -21.88 -17.94
C HIS A 2 9.84 -21.76 -17.05
N LEU A 3 10.09 -21.46 -15.76
CA LEU A 3 9.23 -20.61 -14.94
C LEU A 3 9.24 -19.20 -15.57
N GLN A 4 8.33 -18.92 -16.49
CA GLN A 4 8.08 -17.54 -16.93
C GLN A 4 7.30 -16.86 -15.80
N GLY A 5 7.96 -15.91 -15.12
CA GLY A 5 7.25 -14.97 -14.25
C GLY A 5 6.19 -14.24 -15.05
N LEU A 6 5.01 -14.05 -14.46
CA LEU A 6 3.94 -13.28 -15.08
C LEU A 6 4.32 -11.81 -15.02
N LEU A 7 4.36 -11.14 -16.17
CA LEU A 7 4.65 -9.72 -16.25
C LEU A 7 3.33 -8.97 -16.44
N LEU A 8 2.94 -8.20 -15.43
CA LEU A 8 1.75 -7.36 -15.42
C LEU A 8 2.15 -5.92 -15.71
N ALA A 9 1.65 -5.39 -16.83
CA ALA A 9 1.78 -3.98 -17.14
C ALA A 9 0.50 -3.26 -16.68
N LEU A 10 0.63 -2.39 -15.68
CA LEU A 10 -0.42 -1.51 -15.23
C LEU A 10 -0.18 -0.10 -15.78
N GLN A 11 -1.22 0.55 -16.29
CA GLN A 11 -1.18 1.96 -16.61
C GLN A 11 -2.00 2.72 -15.56
N VAL A 12 -1.35 3.62 -14.83
CA VAL A 12 -1.98 4.49 -13.85
C VAL A 12 -2.21 5.84 -14.49
N LEU A 13 -3.48 6.23 -14.64
CA LEU A 13 -3.88 7.55 -15.12
C LEU A 13 -4.38 8.37 -13.93
N ALA A 14 -3.72 9.51 -13.67
CA ALA A 14 -4.12 10.47 -12.65
C ALA A 14 -4.60 11.76 -13.31
N SER A 15 -5.65 12.38 -12.77
CA SER A 15 -6.15 13.69 -13.21
C SER A 15 -6.23 14.66 -12.04
N ASN A 16 -5.72 15.87 -12.23
CA ASN A 16 -5.86 16.95 -11.27
C ASN A 16 -7.28 17.52 -11.35
N ARG A 17 -8.01 17.46 -10.23
CA ARG A 17 -9.41 17.93 -10.18
C ARG A 17 -9.59 19.43 -10.38
N HIS A 18 -8.55 20.24 -10.18
CA HIS A 18 -8.63 21.71 -10.26
C HIS A 18 -8.09 22.25 -11.59
N THR A 19 -7.02 21.67 -12.11
CA THR A 19 -6.39 22.10 -13.37
C THR A 19 -6.80 21.25 -14.57
N TYR A 20 -7.43 20.10 -14.33
CA TYR A 20 -7.78 19.08 -15.32
C TYR A 20 -6.58 18.45 -16.05
N ASP A 21 -5.36 18.73 -15.61
CA ASP A 21 -4.15 18.09 -16.14
C ASP A 21 -4.18 16.57 -15.89
N THR A 22 -3.68 15.80 -16.85
CA THR A 22 -3.56 14.34 -16.73
C THR A 22 -2.11 13.90 -16.76
N VAL A 23 -1.78 12.88 -15.97
CA VAL A 23 -0.49 12.20 -15.96
C VAL A 23 -0.75 10.71 -16.11
N ALA A 24 -0.02 10.07 -17.01
CA ALA A 24 -0.02 8.62 -17.18
C ALA A 24 1.35 8.04 -16.77
N GLN A 25 1.33 6.97 -16.00
CA GLN A 25 2.52 6.24 -15.60
C GLN A 25 2.35 4.75 -15.85
N HIS A 26 3.34 4.12 -16.46
CA HIS A 26 3.38 2.67 -16.65
C HIS A 26 4.13 2.03 -15.48
N LEU A 27 3.48 1.06 -14.84
CA LEU A 27 4.04 0.25 -13.77
C LEU A 27 4.18 -1.18 -14.26
N ILE A 28 5.38 -1.72 -14.22
CA ILE A 28 5.64 -3.11 -14.62
C ILE A 28 5.82 -3.92 -13.33
N ILE A 29 4.88 -4.82 -13.06
CA ILE A 29 4.93 -5.74 -11.92
C ILE A 29 5.36 -7.10 -12.45
N THR A 30 6.43 -7.64 -11.89
CA THR A 30 6.88 -9.00 -12.22
C THR A 30 6.47 -9.92 -11.07
N ILE A 31 5.60 -10.89 -11.35
CA ILE A 31 5.20 -11.92 -10.40
C ILE A 31 5.97 -13.18 -10.72
N SER A 32 6.94 -13.52 -9.87
CA SER A 32 7.62 -14.81 -9.88
C SER A 32 7.07 -15.69 -8.77
N PRO A 33 6.67 -16.94 -9.05
CA PRO A 33 6.34 -17.88 -7.99
C PRO A 33 7.57 -18.11 -7.11
N ALA A 34 7.37 -18.11 -5.78
CA ALA A 34 8.43 -18.42 -4.84
C ALA A 34 8.92 -19.86 -5.07
N PRO A 35 10.23 -20.09 -5.28
CA PRO A 35 10.76 -21.40 -5.68
C PRO A 35 10.44 -22.50 -4.65
N ASP A 36 10.41 -22.14 -3.37
CA ASP A 36 10.24 -23.07 -2.25
C ASP A 36 8.84 -22.98 -1.59
N GLY A 37 7.86 -22.38 -2.28
CA GLY A 37 6.51 -22.20 -1.76
C GLY A 37 6.41 -21.15 -0.66
N GLU A 38 5.29 -21.15 0.07
CA GLU A 38 5.09 -20.19 1.17
C GLU A 38 5.89 -20.60 2.41
N PRO A 39 6.63 -19.68 3.05
CA PRO A 39 7.49 -20.00 4.18
C PRO A 39 6.66 -20.52 5.37
N PRO A 40 7.05 -21.66 5.97
CA PRO A 40 6.35 -22.24 7.12
C PRO A 40 6.49 -21.42 8.40
N TYR A 41 7.57 -20.66 8.57
CA TYR A 41 7.77 -19.81 9.74
C TYR A 41 7.54 -18.36 9.37
N GLN A 42 6.55 -17.73 10.00
CA GLN A 42 6.13 -16.37 9.69
C GLN A 42 6.08 -15.55 10.98
N GLY A 43 6.62 -14.34 10.93
CA GLY A 43 6.74 -13.42 12.05
C GLY A 43 6.20 -12.06 11.64
N GLU A 44 5.37 -11.46 12.49
CA GLU A 44 4.78 -10.16 12.22
C GLU A 44 5.25 -9.13 13.23
N PHE A 45 5.84 -8.05 12.71
CA PHE A 45 6.46 -6.97 13.47
C PHE A 45 5.64 -5.69 13.30
N LEU A 46 5.35 -5.00 14.40
CA LEU A 46 4.78 -3.66 14.35
C LEU A 46 5.90 -2.62 14.37
N VAL A 47 6.11 -1.94 13.26
CA VAL A 47 7.05 -0.83 13.09
C VAL A 47 6.32 0.47 13.42
N GLY A 48 6.68 1.12 14.52
CA GLY A 48 5.97 2.31 15.02
C GLY A 48 6.35 3.63 14.35
N ASN A 49 7.55 3.72 13.77
CA ASN A 49 8.11 4.97 13.24
C ASN A 49 8.04 5.09 11.71
N ARG A 50 7.12 4.37 11.05
CA ARG A 50 6.93 4.36 9.59
C ARG A 50 5.45 4.40 9.21
N ASN A 51 5.19 4.91 8.01
CA ASN A 51 3.94 4.71 7.28
C ASN A 51 4.18 3.69 6.16
N VAL A 52 3.11 3.17 5.56
CA VAL A 52 3.21 2.15 4.50
C VAL A 52 4.07 2.67 3.35
N GLU A 53 3.83 3.91 2.91
CA GLU A 53 4.52 4.56 1.80
C GLU A 53 6.03 4.72 2.04
N GLU A 54 6.48 4.78 3.29
CA GLU A 54 7.90 4.87 3.66
C GLU A 54 8.59 3.51 3.66
N LEU A 55 7.83 2.43 3.83
CA LEU A 55 8.33 1.05 3.82
C LEU A 55 8.24 0.37 2.46
N LEU A 56 7.44 0.89 1.53
CA LEU A 56 7.32 0.36 0.17
C LEU A 56 8.63 0.40 -0.67
N PRO A 57 9.52 1.41 -0.57
CA PRO A 57 10.75 1.43 -1.35
C PRO A 57 11.65 0.21 -1.07
N GLU A 58 12.17 -0.39 -2.14
CA GLU A 58 13.00 -1.61 -2.08
C GLU A 58 14.19 -1.47 -1.13
N ALA A 59 14.92 -0.36 -1.19
CA ALA A 59 16.05 -0.10 -0.29
C ALA A 59 15.64 -0.10 1.20
N THR A 60 14.45 0.39 1.55
CA THR A 60 13.94 0.34 2.92
C THR A 60 13.57 -1.09 3.32
N GLN A 61 12.98 -1.85 2.40
CA GLN A 61 12.64 -3.26 2.63
C GLN A 61 13.89 -4.11 2.86
N GLU A 62 14.95 -3.92 2.07
CA GLU A 62 16.25 -4.59 2.25
C GLU A 62 16.88 -4.27 3.61
N LEU A 63 16.89 -2.99 4.00
CA LEU A 63 17.36 -2.55 5.32
C LEU A 63 16.57 -3.23 6.45
N PHE A 64 15.25 -3.34 6.31
CA PHE A 64 14.40 -4.01 7.29
C PHE A 64 14.66 -5.52 7.35
N LEU A 65 14.80 -6.17 6.19
CA LEU A 65 15.14 -7.59 6.10
C LEU A 65 16.51 -7.89 6.71
N GLN A 66 17.51 -7.04 6.50
CA GLN A 66 18.84 -7.19 7.10
C GLN A 66 18.78 -7.10 8.65
N ALA A 67 18.02 -6.14 9.18
CA ALA A 67 17.81 -6.05 10.64
C ALA A 67 17.05 -7.27 11.17
N THR A 68 16.07 -7.74 10.41
CA THR A 68 15.29 -8.94 10.77
C THR A 68 16.16 -10.19 10.74
N ALA A 69 17.07 -10.33 9.76
CA ALA A 69 18.03 -11.44 9.64
C ALA A 69 18.91 -11.55 10.89
N GLY A 70 19.40 -10.42 11.40
CA GLY A 70 20.19 -10.38 12.63
C GLY A 70 19.42 -10.84 13.89
N VAL A 71 18.10 -10.69 13.91
CA VAL A 71 17.25 -11.14 15.03
C VAL A 71 16.76 -12.58 14.84
N TRP A 72 16.45 -12.95 13.60
CA TRP A 72 15.92 -14.27 13.26
C TRP A 72 17.02 -15.32 13.10
N ASP A 73 18.27 -14.91 12.88
CA ASP A 73 19.43 -15.78 12.63
C ASP A 73 19.22 -16.64 11.37
N GLN A 74 18.65 -16.03 10.33
CA GLN A 74 18.34 -16.62 9.03
C GLN A 74 18.54 -15.60 7.91
N ASP A 75 19.01 -16.07 6.75
CA ASP A 75 19.28 -15.23 5.57
C ASP A 75 18.21 -15.37 4.47
N ASP A 76 17.29 -16.33 4.59
CA ASP A 76 16.23 -16.64 3.62
C ASP A 76 14.92 -15.86 3.87
N LEU A 77 15.05 -14.65 4.42
CA LEU A 77 13.92 -13.83 4.81
C LEU A 77 13.31 -13.07 3.64
N HIS A 78 11.99 -13.04 3.59
CA HIS A 78 11.25 -12.22 2.63
C HIS A 78 9.99 -11.64 3.26
N ILE A 79 9.61 -10.45 2.80
CA ILE A 79 8.38 -9.78 3.24
C ILE A 79 7.20 -10.43 2.52
N ILE A 80 6.24 -10.91 3.30
CA ILE A 80 5.00 -11.53 2.81
C ILE A 80 3.90 -10.46 2.68
N ASN A 81 3.81 -9.55 3.65
CA ASN A 81 2.76 -8.55 3.68
C ASN A 81 3.20 -7.30 4.44
N ILE A 82 2.72 -6.14 4.00
CA ILE A 82 2.87 -4.84 4.63
C ILE A 82 1.46 -4.26 4.78
N THR A 83 1.02 -4.00 6.02
CA THR A 83 -0.34 -3.50 6.29
C THR A 83 -0.29 -2.29 7.22
N SER A 84 -1.10 -1.27 6.96
CA SER A 84 -1.18 -0.13 7.88
C SER A 84 -1.72 -0.58 9.24
N ALA A 85 -1.21 0.01 10.32
CA ALA A 85 -1.79 -0.21 11.65
C ALA A 85 -3.25 0.30 11.72
N LEU A 86 -3.63 1.27 10.89
CA LEU A 86 -5.00 1.79 10.81
C LEU A 86 -6.00 0.73 10.34
N ASP A 87 -5.61 -0.10 9.38
CA ASP A 87 -6.46 -1.19 8.85
C ASP A 87 -6.79 -2.25 9.92
N ARG A 88 -6.03 -2.27 11.01
CA ARG A 88 -6.21 -3.18 12.16
C ARG A 88 -6.83 -2.50 13.38
N GLY A 89 -7.54 -1.41 13.18
CA GLY A 89 -8.20 -0.66 14.25
C GLY A 89 -7.25 0.27 15.02
N GLY A 90 -6.08 0.56 14.46
CA GLY A 90 -5.23 1.65 14.91
C GLY A 90 -5.96 3.00 14.81
N ARG A 91 -5.60 3.94 15.68
CA ARG A 91 -6.16 5.29 15.62
C ARG A 91 -5.35 6.11 14.64
N VAL A 92 -6.03 6.90 13.82
CA VAL A 92 -5.38 7.90 12.98
C VAL A 92 -4.60 8.84 13.89
N PRO A 93 -3.26 8.91 13.77
CA PRO A 93 -2.46 9.79 14.60
C PRO A 93 -2.84 11.24 14.28
N LEU A 94 -2.83 12.08 15.31
CA LEU A 94 -2.88 13.52 15.07
C LEU A 94 -1.67 13.92 14.20
N PRO A 95 -1.82 14.90 13.29
CA PRO A 95 -0.74 15.35 12.40
C PRO A 95 0.32 16.14 13.18
N ILE A 96 1.05 15.45 14.05
CA ILE A 96 2.14 15.94 14.89
C ILE A 96 3.44 15.44 14.24
N GLN A 97 4.44 16.32 14.10
CA GLN A 97 5.72 15.91 13.54
C GLN A 97 6.32 14.71 14.31
N GLY A 98 6.83 13.73 13.55
CA GLY A 98 7.47 12.53 14.08
C GLY A 98 6.51 11.42 14.52
N HIS A 99 5.20 11.64 14.54
CA HIS A 99 4.22 10.58 14.79
C HIS A 99 3.80 9.93 13.46
N LYS A 100 3.91 8.60 13.41
CA LYS A 100 3.53 7.80 12.26
C LYS A 100 2.39 6.85 12.65
N GLU A 101 1.67 6.38 11.64
CA GLU A 101 0.55 5.46 11.84
C GLU A 101 1.02 4.12 12.41
N GLY A 102 2.22 3.71 12.00
CA GLY A 102 2.77 2.40 12.27
C GLY A 102 2.34 1.40 11.20
N VAL A 103 3.18 0.38 11.01
CA VAL A 103 3.01 -0.61 9.94
C VAL A 103 3.27 -2.00 10.48
N TYR A 104 2.37 -2.93 10.19
CA TYR A 104 2.61 -4.36 10.41
C TYR A 104 3.38 -4.91 9.20
N VAL A 105 4.58 -5.42 9.44
CA VAL A 105 5.40 -6.08 8.43
C VAL A 105 5.46 -7.56 8.77
N LYS A 106 4.94 -8.39 7.89
CA LYS A 106 4.96 -9.84 8.00
C LYS A 106 6.12 -10.38 7.17
N VAL A 107 7.04 -11.08 7.83
CA VAL A 107 8.23 -11.69 7.23
C VAL A 107 8.12 -13.20 7.35
N GLY A 108 8.64 -13.94 6.39
CA GLY A 108 8.75 -15.39 6.49
C GLY A 108 10.14 -15.92 6.16
N SER A 109 10.38 -17.13 6.68
CA SER A 109 11.59 -17.94 6.53
C SER A 109 11.21 -19.41 6.42
N HIS A 110 12.04 -20.21 5.75
CA HIS A 110 11.99 -21.66 5.85
C HIS A 110 12.74 -22.17 7.08
N GLY A 111 13.64 -21.35 7.63
CA GLY A 111 14.30 -21.55 8.93
C GLY A 111 13.42 -21.28 10.14
N ALA A 112 13.65 -22.02 11.22
CA ALA A 112 12.91 -21.86 12.46
C ALA A 112 13.27 -20.54 13.19
N PHE A 113 12.41 -20.10 14.10
CA PHE A 113 12.64 -18.90 14.90
C PHE A 113 13.88 -19.02 15.80
N SER A 114 14.64 -17.93 15.91
CA SER A 114 15.74 -17.81 16.88
C SER A 114 15.25 -17.90 18.33
N ALA A 115 16.17 -18.22 19.24
CA ALA A 115 15.90 -18.21 20.67
C ALA A 115 15.42 -16.82 21.17
N CYS A 116 15.89 -15.72 20.55
CA CYS A 116 15.45 -14.39 20.92
C CYS A 116 13.98 -14.14 20.55
N LEU A 117 13.57 -14.51 19.33
CA LEU A 117 12.18 -14.34 18.89
C LEU A 117 11.24 -15.18 19.77
N LEU A 118 11.63 -16.41 20.07
CA LEU A 118 10.86 -17.28 20.96
C LEU A 118 10.75 -16.71 22.38
N SER A 119 11.82 -16.12 22.92
CA SER A 119 11.78 -15.49 24.25
C SER A 119 10.94 -14.20 24.24
N ALA A 120 11.03 -13.40 23.18
CA ALA A 120 10.23 -12.19 22.99
C ALA A 120 8.73 -12.48 22.89
N ALA A 121 8.34 -13.57 22.22
CA ALA A 121 6.95 -13.99 22.05
C ALA A 121 6.42 -14.90 23.19
N SER A 122 7.24 -15.20 24.19
CA SER A 122 6.91 -16.14 25.27
C SER A 122 5.73 -15.68 26.15
N PRO A 123 5.04 -16.60 26.85
CA PRO A 123 3.96 -16.24 27.79
C PRO A 123 4.40 -15.24 28.88
N GLN A 124 5.64 -15.34 29.34
CA GLN A 124 6.23 -14.45 30.33
C GLN A 124 6.40 -13.03 29.78
N SER A 125 6.85 -12.90 28.53
CA SER A 125 6.92 -11.62 27.81
C SER A 125 5.54 -11.00 27.61
N ARG A 126 4.53 -11.80 27.25
CA ARG A 126 3.14 -11.33 27.14
C ARG A 126 2.59 -10.82 28.47
N PHE A 127 2.89 -11.51 29.57
CA PHE A 127 2.52 -11.05 30.91
C PHE A 127 3.19 -9.72 31.26
N ARG A 128 4.49 -9.58 30.97
CA ARG A 128 5.20 -8.30 31.17
C ARG A 128 4.61 -7.16 30.34
N CYS A 129 4.29 -7.41 29.08
CA CYS A 129 3.62 -6.45 28.21
C CYS A 129 2.25 -6.03 28.77
N SER A 130 1.49 -6.94 29.40
CA SER A 130 0.22 -6.60 30.05
C SER A 130 0.38 -5.66 31.25
N LEU A 131 1.57 -5.64 31.87
CA LEU A 131 1.94 -4.73 32.95
C LEU A 131 2.61 -3.44 32.43
N GLY A 132 2.74 -3.25 31.12
CA GLY A 132 3.45 -2.12 30.51
C GLY A 132 4.98 -2.24 30.59
N HIS A 133 5.52 -3.42 30.90
CA HIS A 133 6.95 -3.70 30.93
C HIS A 133 7.45 -4.26 29.59
N GLN A 134 8.75 -4.08 29.32
CA GLN A 134 9.40 -4.63 28.14
C GLN A 134 9.45 -6.18 28.19
N PRO A 135 9.35 -6.85 27.02
CA PRO A 135 9.43 -8.30 26.93
C PRO A 135 10.85 -8.82 27.21
N LEU A 136 10.96 -10.14 27.41
CA LEU A 136 12.23 -10.84 27.63
C LEU A 136 12.93 -11.10 26.28
N ALA A 137 13.28 -10.05 25.56
CA ALA A 137 14.11 -10.11 24.36
C ALA A 137 15.53 -9.63 24.71
N ASN A 138 16.57 -10.24 24.14
CA ASN A 138 17.95 -9.74 24.21
C ASN A 138 18.41 -9.06 22.90
N CYS A 139 17.60 -9.12 21.85
CA CYS A 139 17.89 -8.64 20.50
C CYS A 139 17.09 -7.38 20.13
N TYR A 140 16.57 -6.64 21.11
CA TYR A 140 15.69 -5.50 20.85
C TYR A 140 16.38 -4.33 20.15
N ASP A 141 17.71 -4.24 20.23
CA ASP A 141 18.50 -3.13 19.70
C ASP A 141 18.85 -3.27 18.20
N THR A 142 18.68 -4.45 17.59
CA THR A 142 19.12 -4.71 16.20
C THR A 142 18.44 -3.82 15.15
N PHE A 143 17.23 -3.35 15.43
CA PHE A 143 16.45 -2.50 14.53
C PHE A 143 16.79 -0.99 14.67
N SER A 144 17.48 -0.60 15.74
CA SER A 144 17.88 0.79 15.99
C SER A 144 19.07 1.18 15.11
N PRO A 145 19.14 2.43 14.59
CA PRO A 145 18.21 3.54 14.80
C PRO A 145 17.09 3.64 13.75
N HIS A 146 17.06 2.74 12.76
CA HIS A 146 16.23 2.91 11.56
C HIS A 146 14.76 2.56 11.80
N PHE A 147 14.48 1.59 12.67
CA PHE A 147 13.14 1.08 12.93
C PHE A 147 12.87 0.95 14.44
N THR A 148 11.70 1.43 14.85
CA THR A 148 11.20 1.29 16.23
C THR A 148 10.19 0.15 16.26
N ILE A 149 10.59 -1.00 16.79
CA ILE A 149 9.72 -2.18 16.86
C ILE A 149 8.93 -2.20 18.17
N HIS A 150 7.62 -2.32 18.06
CA HIS A 150 6.74 -2.58 19.20
C HIS A 150 6.72 -4.08 19.52
N TRP A 151 7.70 -4.53 20.30
CA TRP A 151 7.89 -5.94 20.63
C TRP A 151 6.70 -6.63 21.32
N CYS A 152 5.86 -5.87 22.04
CA CYS A 152 4.64 -6.42 22.65
C CYS A 152 3.55 -6.80 21.64
N ASN A 153 3.71 -6.38 20.38
CA ASN A 153 2.82 -6.70 19.27
C ASN A 153 3.44 -7.76 18.33
N LEU A 154 4.58 -8.35 18.70
CA LEU A 154 5.20 -9.43 17.94
C LEU A 154 4.30 -10.67 17.94
N SER A 155 4.00 -11.19 16.75
CA SER A 155 3.35 -12.49 16.60
C SER A 155 4.21 -13.44 15.77
N LEU A 156 4.32 -14.68 16.23
CA LEU A 156 5.04 -15.75 15.55
C LEU A 156 4.05 -16.86 15.20
N LEU A 157 4.04 -17.27 13.95
CA LEU A 157 3.12 -18.23 13.37
C LEU A 157 3.91 -19.30 12.65
N GLN A 158 3.62 -20.56 12.95
CA GLN A 158 4.06 -21.69 12.15
C GLN A 158 2.88 -22.13 11.28
N VAL A 159 2.98 -21.88 9.98
CA VAL A 159 1.99 -22.26 8.98
C VAL A 159 2.30 -23.68 8.54
N LEU A 160 1.36 -24.60 8.81
CA LEU A 160 1.41 -25.94 8.22
C LEU A 160 0.92 -25.82 6.77
N PRO A 161 1.54 -26.51 5.79
CA PRO A 161 1.08 -26.48 4.40
C PRO A 161 -0.41 -26.83 4.34
N SER A 162 -1.20 -25.82 3.99
CA SER A 162 -2.63 -26.01 3.76
C SER A 162 -2.80 -26.76 2.44
N PRO A 163 -3.72 -27.74 2.33
CA PRO A 163 -4.08 -28.31 1.04
C PRO A 163 -4.49 -27.16 0.13
N THR A 164 -3.93 -27.13 -1.09
CA THR A 164 -4.14 -26.08 -2.10
C THR A 164 -5.61 -25.66 -2.11
N ALA A 165 -5.89 -24.47 -1.59
CA ALA A 165 -7.22 -23.90 -1.70
C ALA A 165 -7.54 -23.82 -3.21
N PRO A 166 -8.78 -24.12 -3.63
CA PRO A 166 -9.20 -23.85 -4.99
C PRO A 166 -8.85 -22.39 -5.29
N GLY A 167 -8.18 -22.15 -6.43
CA GLY A 167 -7.77 -20.80 -6.82
C GLY A 167 -8.93 -19.81 -6.71
N PRO A 168 -8.64 -18.51 -6.53
CA PRO A 168 -9.67 -17.50 -6.35
C PRO A 168 -10.71 -17.63 -7.47
N MET A 169 -11.98 -17.72 -7.10
CA MET A 169 -13.06 -17.63 -8.07
C MET A 169 -13.05 -16.19 -8.61
N TRP A 170 -12.54 -16.03 -9.82
CA TRP A 170 -12.50 -14.75 -10.51
C TRP A 170 -13.94 -14.26 -10.69
N GLY A 171 -14.24 -13.08 -10.13
CA GLY A 171 -15.53 -12.42 -10.34
C GLY A 171 -15.64 -11.88 -11.76
N SER A 172 -16.86 -11.60 -12.22
CA SER A 172 -17.16 -11.15 -13.60
C SER A 172 -16.54 -9.82 -14.03
N GLY A 173 -15.72 -9.18 -13.18
CA GLY A 173 -14.98 -7.94 -13.49
C GLY A 173 -13.53 -8.16 -13.90
N VAL A 174 -13.08 -9.41 -14.00
CA VAL A 174 -11.73 -9.78 -14.45
C VAL A 174 -11.81 -10.04 -15.95
N LEU A 175 -10.94 -9.38 -16.72
CA LEU A 175 -10.81 -9.62 -18.15
C LEU A 175 -10.27 -11.04 -18.37
N GLU A 176 -10.92 -11.79 -19.26
CA GLU A 176 -10.46 -13.12 -19.69
C GLU A 176 -9.03 -13.03 -20.23
N GLU A 177 -8.25 -14.09 -20.03
CA GLU A 177 -6.86 -14.16 -20.48
C GLU A 177 -6.82 -14.03 -22.03
N GLY A 178 -6.27 -12.92 -22.53
CA GLY A 178 -6.25 -12.59 -23.96
C GLY A 178 -7.42 -11.72 -24.44
N GLY A 179 -8.27 -11.21 -23.55
CA GLY A 179 -9.19 -10.12 -23.87
C GLY A 179 -8.41 -8.83 -24.12
N ASP A 180 -8.56 -8.24 -25.31
CA ASP A 180 -8.01 -6.93 -25.58
C ASP A 180 -8.61 -5.93 -24.60
N PHE A 181 -7.74 -5.25 -23.84
CA PHE A 181 -8.13 -4.04 -23.14
C PHE A 181 -8.49 -3.02 -24.23
N GLN A 182 -9.78 -2.86 -24.52
CA GLN A 182 -10.35 -1.69 -25.19
C GLN A 182 -10.75 -0.68 -24.11
N PRO A 183 -9.80 0.09 -23.53
CA PRO A 183 -10.21 1.35 -22.94
C PRO A 183 -10.81 2.18 -24.08
N PRO A 184 -11.72 3.11 -23.81
CA PRO A 184 -12.08 4.12 -24.80
C PRO A 184 -10.79 4.77 -25.30
N THR A 185 -10.35 4.39 -26.51
CA THR A 185 -9.00 4.70 -27.02
C THR A 185 -8.82 6.19 -27.23
N GLU A 186 -9.92 6.93 -27.30
CA GLU A 186 -9.95 8.37 -27.26
C GLU A 186 -11.12 8.79 -26.38
N VAL A 187 -10.80 9.44 -25.25
CA VAL A 187 -11.73 10.45 -24.75
C VAL A 187 -11.65 11.55 -25.81
N THR A 188 -12.63 11.59 -26.71
CA THR A 188 -12.73 12.68 -27.70
C THR A 188 -12.53 13.99 -26.95
N PRO A 189 -11.54 14.82 -27.31
CA PRO A 189 -11.28 16.06 -26.61
C PRO A 189 -12.61 16.79 -26.45
N GLN A 190 -13.02 16.98 -25.20
CA GLN A 190 -14.34 17.53 -24.95
C GLN A 190 -14.29 18.98 -25.39
N ASP A 191 -14.92 19.28 -26.52
CA ASP A 191 -14.94 20.63 -27.07
C ASP A 191 -15.72 21.54 -26.12
N PHE A 192 -15.00 22.26 -25.27
CA PHE A 192 -15.58 23.24 -24.33
C PHE A 192 -15.96 24.56 -25.03
N LEU A 193 -15.52 24.75 -26.27
CA LEU A 193 -15.79 25.93 -27.11
C LEU A 193 -17.30 26.24 -27.25
N PRO A 194 -18.20 25.28 -27.58
CA PRO A 194 -19.64 25.53 -27.61
C PRO A 194 -20.19 25.95 -26.24
N GLY A 195 -19.77 25.31 -25.15
CA GLY A 195 -20.19 25.68 -23.80
C GLY A 195 -19.79 27.11 -23.45
N PHE A 196 -18.53 27.47 -23.72
CA PHE A 196 -17.99 28.82 -23.54
C PHE A 196 -18.74 29.87 -24.37
N LEU A 197 -19.00 29.60 -25.66
CA LEU A 197 -19.74 30.50 -26.54
C LEU A 197 -21.18 30.74 -26.04
N VAL A 198 -21.87 29.70 -25.58
CA VAL A 198 -23.23 29.84 -25.03
C VAL A 198 -23.22 30.66 -23.75
N THR A 199 -22.29 30.38 -22.82
CA THR A 199 -22.16 31.14 -21.58
C THR A 199 -21.81 32.61 -21.81
N LEU A 200 -21.11 32.95 -22.91
CA LEU A 200 -20.73 34.33 -23.23
C LEU A 200 -21.79 35.08 -24.07
N LEU A 201 -22.31 34.46 -25.13
CA LEU A 201 -23.21 35.11 -26.09
C LEU A 201 -24.61 35.34 -25.52
N VAL A 202 -25.13 34.40 -24.72
CA VAL A 202 -26.48 34.51 -24.18
C VAL A 202 -26.62 35.73 -23.25
N PRO A 203 -25.75 35.94 -22.24
CA PRO A 203 -25.83 37.14 -21.40
C PRO A 203 -25.63 38.43 -22.20
N LEU A 204 -24.75 38.43 -23.21
CA LEU A 204 -24.46 39.61 -24.03
C LEU A 204 -25.66 40.00 -24.90
N LEU A 205 -26.34 39.02 -25.50
CA LEU A 205 -27.58 39.24 -26.24
C LEU A 205 -28.69 39.77 -25.32
N VAL A 206 -28.86 39.18 -24.14
CA VAL A 206 -29.85 39.63 -23.15
C VAL A 206 -29.56 41.08 -22.73
N ALA A 207 -28.30 41.40 -22.42
CA ALA A 207 -27.88 42.75 -22.07
C ALA A 207 -28.17 43.75 -23.21
N LEU A 208 -27.86 43.39 -24.45
CA LEU A 208 -28.13 44.23 -25.62
C LEU A 208 -29.63 44.48 -25.82
N LEU A 209 -30.45 43.45 -25.66
CA LEU A 209 -31.91 43.54 -25.78
C LEU A 209 -32.50 44.44 -24.68
N LEU A 210 -32.01 44.31 -23.44
CA LEU A 210 -32.37 45.19 -22.34
C LEU A 210 -31.94 46.64 -22.60
N CYS A 211 -30.74 46.87 -23.14
CA CYS A 211 -30.28 48.20 -23.51
C CYS A 211 -31.14 48.85 -24.60
N LEU A 212 -31.54 48.10 -25.63
CA LEU A 212 -32.43 48.59 -26.68
C LEU A 212 -33.83 48.92 -26.12
N LEU A 213 -34.36 48.07 -25.24
CA LEU A 213 -35.65 48.30 -24.60
C LEU A 213 -35.62 49.54 -23.70
N LEU A 214 -34.57 49.70 -22.88
CA LEU A 214 -34.38 50.91 -22.08
C LEU A 214 -34.23 52.15 -22.97
N GLY A 215 -33.45 52.06 -24.05
CA GLY A 215 -33.29 53.15 -25.00
C GLY A 215 -34.62 53.56 -25.64
N TYR A 216 -35.45 52.59 -26.02
CA TYR A 216 -36.80 52.86 -26.55
C TYR A 216 -37.75 53.49 -25.51
N LEU A 217 -37.64 53.13 -24.23
CA LEU A 217 -38.48 53.68 -23.17
C LEU A 217 -38.05 55.08 -22.70
N MET A 218 -36.76 55.42 -22.88
CA MET A 218 -36.18 56.70 -22.43
C MET A 218 -36.06 57.74 -23.55
N CYS A 219 -36.25 57.33 -24.81
CA CYS A 219 -36.48 58.23 -25.95
C CYS A 219 -37.99 58.49 -26.14
#